data_AF-A0A418KII9-F1
#
_entry.id   AF-A0A418KII9-F1
#
_cell.length_a   1.000
_cell.length_b   1.000
_cell.length_c   1.000
_cell.angle_alpha   90.00
_cell.angle_beta   90.00
_cell.angle_gamma   90.00
#
_symmetry.space_group_name_H-M   'P 1'
#
loop_
_entity.id
_entity.type
_entity.pdbx_description
1 polymer ?
#
loop_
_entity_poly.entity_id
_entity_poly.type
_entity_poly.pdbx_seq_one_letter_code
_entity_poly.pdbx_strand_id
1 'polypeptide(L)' 'MQLNLSDDEAEVLCDYLGRRLGDLSMEISHVDNPAYRRILRSERDVLRRLHEVLVAATADGARTTTPG' A
#
# COMPACT_ATOMS: atom_id res chain seq x y z
N MET A 1 -5.86 -12.83 10.03
CA MET A 1 -5.58 -11.77 11.03
C MET A 1 -6.47 -10.60 10.67
N GLN A 2 -7.24 -10.07 11.60
CA GLN A 2 -8.15 -8.94 11.35
C GLN A 2 -7.51 -7.71 12.00
N LEU A 3 -7.13 -6.73 11.16
CA LEU A 3 -6.63 -5.44 11.62
C LEU A 3 -7.82 -4.48 11.66
N ASN A 4 -8.09 -3.93 12.84
CA ASN A 4 -9.01 -2.81 13.00
C ASN A 4 -8.15 -1.54 13.03
N LEU A 5 -8.23 -0.76 11.97
CA LEU A 5 -7.58 0.54 11.86
C LEU A 5 -8.67 1.61 11.99
N SER A 6 -8.36 2.71 12.66
CA SER A 6 -9.17 3.93 12.53
C SER A 6 -9.02 4.53 11.13
N ASP A 7 -9.91 5.45 10.77
CA ASP A 7 -9.84 6.16 9.48
C ASP A 7 -8.50 6.92 9.35
N ASP A 8 -8.06 7.60 10.42
CA ASP A 8 -6.78 8.30 10.47
C ASP A 8 -5.58 7.35 10.30
N GLU A 9 -5.62 6.19 10.96
CA GLU A 9 -4.57 5.17 10.84
C GLU A 9 -4.52 4.57 9.43
N ALA A 10 -5.68 4.35 8.82
CA ALA A 10 -5.80 3.84 7.46
C ALA A 10 -5.26 4.85 6.45
N GLU A 11 -5.56 6.15 6.61
CA GLU A 11 -5.06 7.23 5.75
C GLU A 11 -3.53 7.33 5.83
N VAL A 12 -2.97 7.38 7.05
CA VAL A 12 -1.52 7.44 7.26
C VAL A 12 -0.81 6.21 6.69
N LEU A 13 -1.40 5.03 6.86
CA LEU A 13 -0.84 3.79 6.31
C LEU A 13 -0.90 3.78 4.78
N CYS A 14 -1.99 4.25 4.17
CA CYS A 14 -2.12 4.42 2.73
C CYS A 14 -1.01 5.32 2.17
N ASP A 15 -0.84 6.50 2.76
CA ASP A 15 0.19 7.46 2.35
C ASP A 15 1.61 6.92 2.49
N TYR A 16 1.87 6.17 3.56
CA TYR A 16 3.16 5.53 3.77
C TYR A 16 3.43 4.46 2.70
N LEU A 17 2.46 3.59 2.42
CA LEU A 17 2.58 2.56 1.40
C LEU A 17 2.76 3.15 0.00
N GLY A 18 2.04 4.22 -0.33
CA GLY A 18 2.18 4.93 -1.60
C GLY A 18 3.61 5.46 -1.80
N ARG A 19 4.18 6.11 -0.77
CA ARG A 19 5.57 6.59 -0.80
C ARG A 19 6.58 5.45 -0.96
N ARG A 20 6.45 4.39 -0.15
CA ARG A 20 7.36 3.24 -0.21
C ARG A 20 7.31 2.51 -1.56
N LEU A 21 6.14 2.44 -2.19
CA LEU A 21 5.99 1.88 -3.54
C LEU A 21 6.71 2.72 -4.61
N GLY A 22 6.71 4.04 -4.45
CA GLY A 22 7.50 4.97 -5.26
C GLY A 22 9.00 4.71 -5.10
N ASP A 23 9.48 4.65 -3.85
CA ASP A 23 10.89 4.38 -3.53
C ASP A 23 11.34 3.03 -4.10
N LEU A 24 10.57 1.96 -3.89
CA LEU A 24 10.87 0.64 -4.43
C LEU A 24 10.94 0.64 -5.96
N SER A 25 10.09 1.42 -6.62
CA SER A 25 10.12 1.53 -8.08
C SER A 25 11.42 2.19 -8.56
N MET A 26 11.89 3.22 -7.83
CA MET A 26 13.18 3.85 -8.09
C MET A 26 14.35 2.91 -7.74
N GLU A 27 14.32 2.20 -6.62
CA GLU A 27 15.36 1.22 -6.27
C GLU A 27 15.46 0.11 -7.33
N ILE A 28 14.33 -0.44 -7.79
CA ILE A 28 14.29 -1.48 -8.83
C ILE A 28 14.93 -1.00 -10.14
N SER A 29 14.77 0.28 -10.52
CA SER A 29 15.35 0.81 -11.75
C SER A 29 16.86 0.98 -11.67
N HIS A 30 17.40 1.21 -10.47
CA HIS A 30 18.85 1.44 -10.24
C HIS A 30 19.61 0.18 -9.80
N VAL A 31 18.92 -0.92 -9.48
CA VAL A 31 19.57 -2.17 -9.04
C VAL A 31 20.07 -2.98 -10.22
N ASP A 32 21.37 -3.23 -10.27
CA ASP A 32 22.02 -4.08 -11.29
C ASP A 32 21.97 -5.57 -10.97
N ASN A 33 21.85 -5.93 -9.69
CA ASN A 33 21.80 -7.34 -9.27
C ASN A 33 20.41 -7.94 -9.58
N PRO A 34 20.30 -8.93 -10.49
CA PRO A 34 19.02 -9.48 -10.90
C PRO A 34 18.32 -10.29 -9.79
N ALA A 35 19.05 -10.88 -8.85
CA ALA A 35 18.46 -11.58 -7.71
C ALA A 35 17.83 -10.59 -6.73
N TYR A 36 18.56 -9.52 -6.40
CA TYR A 36 18.04 -8.46 -5.53
C TYR A 36 16.85 -7.73 -6.17
N ARG A 37 16.91 -7.46 -7.48
CA ARG A 37 15.79 -6.89 -8.24
C ARG A 37 14.51 -7.74 -8.15
N ARG A 38 14.63 -9.07 -8.13
CA ARG A 38 13.48 -9.97 -7.95
C ARG A 38 12.88 -9.85 -6.55
N ILE A 39 13.71 -9.73 -5.52
CA ILE A 39 13.27 -9.54 -4.14
C ILE A 39 12.47 -8.23 -4.02
N LEU A 40 13.01 -7.12 -4.54
CA LEU A 40 12.33 -5.82 -4.52
C LEU A 40 11.00 -5.83 -5.28
N ARG A 41 10.93 -6.55 -6.41
CA ARG A 41 9.66 -6.72 -7.14
C ARG A 41 8.63 -7.49 -6.33
N SER A 42 9.04 -8.58 -5.66
CA SER A 42 8.14 -9.34 -4.78
C SER A 42 7.64 -8.49 -3.62
N GLU A 43 8.51 -7.70 -2.98
CA GLU A 43 8.14 -6.76 -1.92
C GLU A 43 7.13 -5.72 -2.43
N ARG A 44 7.43 -5.06 -3.56
CA ARG A 44 6.54 -4.09 -4.20
C ARG A 44 5.17 -4.70 -4.50
N ASP A 45 5.13 -5.92 -5.03
CA ASP A 45 3.86 -6.56 -5.40
C ASP A 45 3.00 -6.88 -4.16
N VAL A 46 3.61 -7.25 -3.03
CA VAL A 46 2.90 -7.44 -1.75
C VAL A 46 2.37 -6.11 -1.21
N LEU A 47 3.21 -5.08 -1.16
CA LEU A 47 2.80 -3.75 -0.67
C LEU A 47 1.73 -3.11 -1.56
N ARG A 48 1.78 -3.35 -2.88
CA ARG A 48 0.78 -2.84 -3.82
C ARG A 48 -0.58 -3.46 -3.54
N ARG A 49 -0.64 -4.78 -3.32
CA ARG A 49 -1.89 -5.46 -2.95
C ARG A 49 -2.44 -4.96 -1.62
N LEU A 50 -1.56 -4.72 -0.65
CA LEU A 50 -1.97 -4.17 0.66
C LEU A 50 -2.57 -2.77 0.49
N HIS A 51 -1.93 -1.91 -0.30
CA HIS A 51 -2.41 -0.57 -0.61
C HIS A 51 -3.76 -0.60 -1.34
N GLU A 52 -3.92 -1.47 -2.35
CA GLU A 52 -5.19 -1.67 -3.06
C GLU A 52 -6.33 -2.08 -2.10
N VAL A 53 -6.06 -2.99 -1.16
CA VAL A 53 -7.04 -3.41 -0.14
C VAL A 53 -7.40 -2.27 0.81
N LEU A 54 -6.41 -1.50 1.27
CA LEU A 54 -6.63 -0.34 2.14
C LEU A 54 -7.46 0.75 1.46
N VAL A 55 -7.12 1.10 0.21
CA VAL A 55 -7.89 2.08 -0.58
C VAL A 55 -9.34 1.63 -0.80
N ALA A 56 -9.55 0.34 -1.08
CA ALA A 56 -10.91 -0.19 -1.22
C ALA A 56 -11.69 -0.11 0.11
N ALA A 57 -11.04 -0.45 1.23
CA ALA A 57 -11.66 -0.42 2.55
C ALA A 57 -12.03 1.01 2.99
N THR A 58 -11.18 2.00 2.76
CA THR A 58 -11.48 3.40 3.08
C THR A 58 -12.58 3.98 2.18
N ALA A 59 -12.61 3.58 0.90
CA ALA A 59 -13.68 3.98 -0.03
C ALA A 59 -15.05 3.35 0.29
N ASP A 60 -15.08 2.16 0.90
CA ASP A 60 -16.31 1.53 1.41
C ASP A 60 -16.81 2.21 2.69
N GLY A 61 -15.91 2.53 3.63
CA GLY A 61 -16.27 3.23 4.88
C GLY A 61 -16.90 4.60 4.65
N ALA A 62 -16.41 5.35 3.65
CA ALA A 62 -16.97 6.65 3.26
C ALA A 62 -18.39 6.57 2.66
N ARG A 63 -18.82 5.41 2.14
CA ARG A 63 -20.18 5.22 1.59
C ARG A 63 -21.24 4.93 2.65
N THR A 64 -20.83 4.50 3.85
CA THR A 64 -21.76 4.16 4.94
C THR A 64 -22.17 5.33 5.84
N THR A 65 -21.54 6.49 5.71
CA THR A 65 -21.87 7.73 6.45
C THR A 65 -22.76 8.67 5.64
N THR A 66 -23.93 8.19 5.19
CA THR A 66 -25.05 9.08 4.81
C THR A 66 -26.07 9.08 5.95
N PRO A 67 -26.18 10.15 6.76
CA PRO A 67 -27.26 10.27 7.73
C PRO A 67 -28.52 10.75 6.99
N GLY A 68 -29.57 9.95 7.07
CA GLY A 68 -30.95 10.34 6.77
C GLY A 68 -31.72 10.54 8.07
#